data_AF-A0A938AVX1-F1
#
_entry.id   AF-A0A938AVX1-F1
#
_cell.length_a   1.000
_cell.length_b   1.000
_cell.length_c   1.000
_cell.angle_alpha   90.00
_cell.angle_beta   90.00
_cell.angle_gamma   90.00
#
_symmetry.space_group_name_H-M   'P 1'
#
loop_
_entity.id
_entity.type
_entity.pdbx_description
1 polymer ?
#
loop_
_entity_poly.entity_id
_entity_poly.type
_entity_poly.pdbx_seq_one_letter_code
_entity_poly.pdbx_strand_id
1 'polypeptide(L)'
;MKFIDEYRDPALAEKLVKRIERLSTRHVRLMEFCGGHTVAIMRNGIRQLLPPTVEMLSGPGCPVCVTANSDIDKAIALSRLPDVIITTFGDMMKVPG
;
A
#
# COMPACT_ATOMS: atom_id res chain seq x y z
N MET A 1 13.86 15.94 -10.74
CA MET A 1 14.40 15.03 -9.69
C MET A 1 14.92 13.80 -10.41
N LYS A 2 16.15 13.35 -10.18
CA LYS A 2 16.70 12.17 -10.89
C LYS A 2 15.72 11.00 -10.72
N PHE A 3 15.40 10.29 -11.81
CA PHE A 3 14.48 9.14 -11.87
C PHE A 3 12.96 9.40 -11.85
N ILE A 4 12.45 10.62 -11.63
CA ILE A 4 10.99 10.83 -11.68
C ILE A 4 10.45 10.76 -13.10
N ASP A 5 11.06 11.50 -14.03
CA ASP A 5 10.53 11.60 -15.40
C ASP A 5 10.80 10.33 -16.20
N GLU A 6 11.92 9.67 -15.92
CA GLU A 6 12.37 8.45 -16.60
C GLU A 6 11.47 7.23 -16.30
N TYR A 7 10.96 7.11 -15.07
CA TYR A 7 10.03 6.03 -14.70
C TYR A 7 8.55 6.41 -14.86
N ARG A 8 8.24 7.66 -15.19
CA ARG A 8 6.88 8.14 -15.50
C ARG A 8 6.67 8.31 -17.00
N ASP A 9 7.11 7.32 -17.76
CA ASP A 9 6.95 7.27 -19.22
C ASP A 9 5.81 6.31 -19.62
N PRO A 10 4.71 6.80 -20.23
CA PRO A 10 3.63 5.95 -20.70
C PRO A 10 4.08 4.98 -21.82
N ALA A 11 5.04 5.36 -22.66
CA ALA A 11 5.55 4.50 -23.72
C ALA A 11 6.34 3.32 -23.15
N LEU A 12 7.08 3.54 -22.06
CA LEU A 12 7.72 2.46 -21.31
C LEU A 12 6.67 1.53 -20.68
N ALA A 13 5.65 2.09 -20.03
CA ALA A 13 4.58 1.31 -19.41
C ALA A 13 3.85 0.42 -20.43
N GLU A 14 3.50 0.95 -21.60
CA GLU A 14 2.84 0.17 -22.66
C GLU A 14 3.71 -1.00 -23.14
N LYS A 15 5.02 -0.77 -23.31
CA LYS A 15 5.97 -1.85 -23.68
C LYS A 15 6.03 -2.94 -22.61
N LEU A 16 5.98 -2.58 -21.32
CA LEU A 16 5.99 -3.53 -20.22
C LEU A 16 4.69 -4.35 -20.19
N VAL A 17 3.53 -3.72 -20.34
CA VAL A 17 2.23 -4.42 -20.40
C VAL A 17 2.23 -5.46 -21.52
N LYS A 18 2.61 -5.07 -22.75
CA LYS A 18 2.71 -6.00 -23.89
C LYS A 18 3.67 -7.16 -23.63
N ARG A 19 4.75 -6.91 -22.88
CA ARG A 19 5.71 -7.96 -22.51
C ARG A 19 5.11 -8.92 -21.47
N ILE A 20 4.39 -8.40 -20.49
CA ILE A 20 3.69 -9.20 -19.48
C ILE A 20 2.63 -10.09 -20.15
N GLU A 21 1.82 -9.53 -21.06
CA GLU A 21 0.81 -10.29 -21.82
C GLU A 21 1.42 -11.49 -22.56
N ARG A 22 2.59 -11.32 -23.19
CA ARG A 22 3.29 -12.40 -23.91
C ARG A 22 3.87 -13.47 -22.99
N LEU A 23 4.29 -13.10 -21.77
CA LEU A 23 4.95 -14.00 -20.83
C LEU A 23 3.97 -14.71 -19.88
N SER A 24 2.79 -14.13 -19.67
CA SER A 24 1.83 -14.60 -18.68
C SER A 24 1.01 -15.80 -19.16
N THR A 25 1.64 -16.97 -19.17
CA THR A 25 1.07 -18.24 -19.67
C THR A 25 0.28 -19.03 -18.64
N ARG A 26 0.38 -18.67 -17.35
CA ARG A 26 -0.30 -19.37 -16.24
C ARG A 26 -0.91 -18.36 -15.28
N HIS A 27 -1.99 -18.75 -14.61
CA HIS A 27 -2.57 -17.92 -13.55
C HIS A 27 -1.57 -17.74 -12.40
N VAL A 28 -1.32 -16.50 -12.01
CA VAL A 28 -0.48 -16.15 -10.86
C VAL A 28 -1.18 -15.14 -9.98
N ARG A 29 -0.93 -15.23 -8.68
CA ARG A 29 -1.40 -14.27 -7.68
C ARG A 29 -0.18 -13.56 -7.12
N LEU A 30 -0.12 -12.23 -7.30
CA LEU A 30 0.96 -11.39 -6.81
C LEU A 30 0.42 -10.50 -5.71
N MET A 31 1.01 -10.58 -4.52
CA MET A 31 0.60 -9.76 -3.38
C MET A 31 1.61 -8.64 -3.15
N GLU A 32 1.12 -7.41 -3.11
CA GLU A 32 1.84 -6.28 -2.54
C GLU A 32 1.43 -6.08 -1.08
N PHE A 33 2.29 -5.48 -0.26
CA PHE A 33 2.02 -5.19 1.14
C PHE A 33 2.51 -3.78 1.52
N CYS A 34 2.42 -2.83 0.60
CA CYS A 34 2.82 -1.45 0.85
C CYS A 34 1.69 -0.53 0.44
N GLY A 35 1.15 0.26 1.37
CA GLY A 35 0.06 1.20 1.07
C GLY A 35 0.39 2.14 -0.09
N GLY A 36 1.66 2.52 -0.26
CA GLY A 36 2.11 3.30 -1.43
C GLY A 36 1.95 2.57 -2.76
N HIS A 37 2.22 1.26 -2.81
CA HIS A 37 1.94 0.43 -3.98
C HIS A 37 0.45 0.25 -4.19
N THR A 38 -0.35 0.01 -3.15
CA THR A 38 -1.81 -0.06 -3.25
C THR A 38 -2.38 1.20 -3.92
N VAL A 39 -1.95 2.39 -3.46
CA VAL A 39 -2.37 3.68 -4.03
C VAL A 39 -1.89 3.84 -5.46
N ALA A 40 -0.63 3.50 -5.77
CA ALA A 40 -0.09 3.61 -7.12
C ALA A 40 -0.83 2.69 -8.12
N ILE A 41 -1.14 1.46 -7.70
CA ILE A 41 -1.89 0.48 -8.48
C ILE A 41 -3.30 0.98 -8.78
N MET A 42 -3.99 1.49 -7.76
CA MET A 42 -5.35 2.01 -7.89
C MET A 42 -5.38 3.26 -8.76
N ARG A 43 -4.51 4.23 -8.47
CA ARG A 43 -4.44 5.51 -9.18
C ARG A 43 -4.13 5.37 -10.67
N ASN A 44 -3.29 4.40 -11.03
CA ASN A 44 -2.88 4.18 -12.43
C ASN A 44 -3.65 3.02 -13.10
N GLY A 45 -4.65 2.44 -12.45
CA GLY A 45 -5.47 1.36 -13.03
C GLY A 45 -4.67 0.12 -13.43
N ILE A 46 -3.58 -0.20 -12.71
CA ILE A 46 -2.66 -1.28 -13.11
C ILE A 46 -3.38 -2.63 -13.16
N ARG A 47 -4.35 -2.88 -12.27
CA ARG A 47 -5.13 -4.14 -12.27
C ARG A 47 -5.87 -4.36 -13.58
N GLN A 48 -6.37 -3.30 -14.21
CA GLN A 48 -7.11 -3.35 -15.47
C GLN A 48 -6.20 -3.45 -16.68
N LEU A 49 -4.93 -3.05 -16.56
CA LEU A 49 -3.94 -3.13 -17.63
C LEU A 49 -3.27 -4.52 -17.73
N LEU A 50 -3.35 -5.32 -16.67
CA LEU A 50 -2.73 -6.64 -16.63
C LEU A 50 -3.62 -7.70 -17.30
N PRO A 51 -3.04 -8.75 -17.91
CA PRO A 51 -3.83 -9.85 -18.45
C PRO A 51 -4.57 -10.59 -17.32
N PRO A 52 -5.71 -11.26 -17.62
CA PRO A 52 -6.52 -11.96 -16.61
C PRO A 52 -5.77 -13.10 -15.91
N THR A 53 -4.63 -13.55 -16.45
CA THR A 53 -3.73 -14.51 -15.83
C THR A 53 -2.90 -13.92 -14.68
N VAL A 54 -2.94 -12.60 -14.43
CA VAL A 54 -2.25 -11.95 -13.32
C VAL A 54 -3.27 -11.32 -12.38
N GLU A 55 -3.45 -11.93 -11.22
CA GLU A 55 -4.28 -11.39 -10.14
C GLU A 55 -3.39 -10.63 -9.14
N MET A 56 -3.73 -9.37 -8.85
CA MET A 56 -3.02 -8.57 -7.86
C MET A 56 -3.80 -8.44 -6.55
N LEU A 57 -3.17 -8.89 -5.47
CA LEU A 57 -3.70 -8.85 -4.11
C LEU A 57 -3.03 -7.73 -3.30
N SER A 58 -3.80 -7.13 -2.40
CA SER A 58 -3.30 -6.19 -1.41
C SER A 58 -3.26 -6.88 -0.04
N GLY A 59 -2.06 -7.03 0.48
CA GLY A 59 -1.78 -7.56 1.81
C GLY A 59 -1.84 -6.48 2.89
N PRO A 60 -1.51 -6.83 4.15
CA PRO A 60 -1.61 -5.94 5.30
C PRO A 60 -0.44 -4.94 5.35
N GLY A 61 -0.43 -3.98 4.42
CA GLY A 61 0.65 -3.01 4.23
C GLY A 61 0.52 -1.68 4.97
N CYS A 62 -0.46 -1.59 5.88
CA CYS A 62 -0.76 -0.38 6.63
C CYS A 62 -0.33 -0.59 8.10
N PRO A 63 0.77 0.03 8.56
CA PRO A 63 1.28 -0.20 9.92
C PRO A 63 0.28 0.21 11.01
N VAL A 64 -0.48 1.30 10.77
CA VAL A 64 -1.56 1.75 11.66
C VAL A 64 -2.66 0.70 11.77
N CYS A 65 -3.08 0.13 10.64
CA CYS A 65 -4.19 -0.82 10.57
C CYS A 65 -3.87 -2.18 11.23
N VAL A 66 -2.59 -2.52 11.38
CA VAL A 66 -2.13 -3.76 12.05
C VAL A 66 -1.59 -3.51 13.46
N THR A 67 -1.68 -2.29 13.97
CA THR A 67 -1.29 -1.98 15.34
C THR A 67 -2.22 -2.74 16.30
N ALA A 68 -1.64 -3.42 17.29
CA ALA A 68 -2.43 -4.22 18.22
C ALA A 68 -3.32 -3.32 19.09
N ASN A 69 -4.58 -3.73 19.30
CA ASN A 69 -5.51 -3.00 20.17
C ASN A 69 -4.93 -2.79 21.58
N SER A 70 -4.23 -3.79 22.12
CA SER A 70 -3.61 -3.68 23.44
C SER A 70 -2.54 -2.59 23.55
N ASP A 71 -1.89 -2.20 22.44
CA ASP A 71 -0.94 -1.10 22.44
C ASP A 71 -1.65 0.26 22.33
N ILE A 72 -2.77 0.31 21.62
CA ILE A 72 -3.66 1.49 21.57
C ILE A 72 -4.26 1.74 22.97
N ASP A 73 -4.78 0.71 23.62
CA ASP A 73 -5.35 0.79 24.97
C ASP A 73 -4.32 1.30 25.99
N LYS A 74 -3.06 0.84 25.90
CA LYS A 74 -1.96 1.34 26.73
C LYS A 74 -1.68 2.81 26.46
N ALA A 75 -1.63 3.24 25.20
CA ALA A 75 -1.41 4.64 24.86
C ALA A 75 -2.54 5.54 25.39
N ILE A 76 -3.79 5.07 25.34
CA ILE A 76 -4.97 5.74 25.92
C ILE A 76 -4.88 5.80 27.45
N ALA A 77 -4.44 4.72 28.11
CA ALA A 77 -4.25 4.72 29.55
C ALA A 77 -3.15 5.71 29.98
N LEU A 78 -2.02 5.73 29.26
CA LEU A 78 -0.91 6.65 29.51
C LEU A 78 -1.31 8.12 29.30
N SER A 79 -2.17 8.42 28.31
CA SER A 79 -2.62 9.79 28.05
C SER A 79 -3.50 10.38 29.15
N ARG A 80 -4.01 9.55 30.07
CA ARG A 80 -4.81 9.99 31.23
C ARG A 80 -3.97 10.32 32.47
N LEU A 81 -2.65 10.07 32.44
CA LEU A 81 -1.76 10.40 33.54
C LEU A 81 -1.44 11.89 33.58
N PRO A 82 -1.27 12.49 34.78
CA PRO A 82 -0.85 13.89 34.89
C PRO A 82 0.56 14.07 34.30
N ASP A 83 0.80 15.24 33.71
CA ASP A 83 2.09 15.67 33.15
C ASP A 83 2.67 14.77 32.03
N VAL A 84 1.82 14.04 31.30
CA VAL A 84 2.22 13.22 30.13
C VAL A 84 1.80 13.89 28.82
N ILE A 85 2.73 13.96 27.86
CA ILE A 85 2.47 14.36 26.48
C ILE A 85 2.65 13.13 25.58
N ILE A 86 1.59 12.76 24.87
CA ILE A 86 1.61 11.70 23.85
C ILE A 86 1.71 12.34 22.47
N THR A 87 2.62 11.85 21.65
CA THR A 87 2.77 12.23 20.24
C THR A 87 2.45 11.04 19.34
N THR A 88 1.68 11.25 18.28
CA THR A 88 1.29 10.18 17.36
C THR A 88 1.06 10.73 15.95
N PHE A 89 0.98 9.85 14.96
CA PHE A 89 0.59 10.22 13.60
C PHE A 89 -0.91 10.56 13.52
N GLY A 90 -1.28 11.46 12.61
CA GLY A 90 -2.66 11.97 12.53
C GLY A 90 -3.70 10.93 12.10
N ASP A 91 -3.29 9.88 11.39
CA ASP A 91 -4.13 8.74 11.04
C ASP A 91 -4.39 7.82 12.26
N MET A 92 -3.40 7.63 13.12
CA MET A 92 -3.54 6.85 14.35
C MET A 92 -4.58 7.45 15.33
N MET A 93 -4.78 8.78 15.32
CA MET A 93 -5.82 9.45 16.14
C MET A 93 -7.26 9.01 15.83
N LYS A 94 -7.48 8.36 14.68
CA LYS A 94 -8.81 7.91 14.22
C LYS A 94 -9.04 6.42 14.47
N VAL A 95 -8.04 5.70 14.99
CA VAL A 95 -8.15 4.27 15.25
C VAL A 95 -8.93 4.06 16.56
N PRO A 96 -9.96 3.21 16.57
CA PRO A 96 -10.78 2.99 17.76
C PRO A 96 -10.01 2.21 18.85
N GLY A 97 -10.24 2.62 20.10
CA GLY A 97 -9.74 2.05 21.36
C GLY A 97 -10.40 2.77 22.54
#